data_AF-F0Y400-F1
#
_entry.id   AF-F0Y400-F1
#
_cell.length_a   1.000
_cell.length_b   1.000
_cell.length_c   1.000
_cell.angle_alpha   90.00
_cell.angle_beta   90.00
_cell.angle_gamma   90.00
#
_symmetry.space_group_name_H-M   'P 1'
#
loop_
_entity.id
_entity.type
_entity.pdbx_description
1 polymer ?
#
loop_
_entity_poly.entity_id
_entity_poly.type
_entity_poly.pdbx_seq_one_letter_code
_entity_poly.pdbx_strand_id
1 'polypeptide(L)'
;MTGRQKSAASAQLMEHMSIFAEQSSIKALLQEYMKRVVLTKPDDPVAFLIKEIKENPHVPEGKTLEPDMRSAKEQESCLDVRALNTKKKLLRGIFDAHKKDDTVNRGELLVALSENPTILLEAFPRHATDLPRCIELMDAPRSGEITWKVYGLFDLLEAAAIDTLTHEELREALDLATEDEDDDAALRWASEPGVVVVDGRDRKDYEASHVPGAISMPYFDLYFEWRSAKYVALAQRVVASGRHVVCYANTGGTEGMGAGRCMRLCNFFYECWKVPVDRMHRLRDGYADWKKRGFPVSTVDSDEVTQPPRYVAAPREEEDDDDGASVATTATTVRAGAALDSALVAERFLRVAALDAGEARVHVAGPWGDGWVSAKCLHGPLALGAAEPPPAG
;
A
#
# COMPACT_ATOMS: atom_id res chain seq x y z
N MET A 1 53.57 13.48 -12.96
CA MET A 1 52.49 12.90 -12.14
C MET A 1 51.34 12.58 -13.07
N THR A 2 51.21 11.33 -13.50
CA THR A 2 50.09 10.87 -14.33
C THR A 2 48.88 10.64 -13.43
N GLY A 3 47.85 11.48 -13.59
CA GLY A 3 46.61 11.34 -12.84
C GLY A 3 45.94 10.01 -13.19
N ARG A 4 45.81 9.13 -12.19
CA ARG A 4 45.11 7.85 -12.32
C ARG A 4 43.64 8.15 -12.58
N GLN A 5 43.16 8.01 -13.82
CA GLN A 5 41.75 8.13 -14.13
C GLN A 5 40.98 7.10 -13.29
N LYS A 6 40.03 7.57 -12.48
CA LYS A 6 39.11 6.69 -11.76
C LYS A 6 38.27 5.95 -12.81
N SER A 7 38.17 4.63 -12.70
CA SER A 7 37.33 3.84 -13.61
C SER A 7 35.86 4.22 -13.41
N ALA A 8 35.06 4.19 -14.47
CA ALA A 8 33.63 4.47 -14.41
C ALA A 8 32.90 3.63 -13.35
N ALA A 9 33.31 2.36 -13.19
CA ALA A 9 32.80 1.47 -12.14
C ALA A 9 33.08 1.98 -10.71
N SER A 10 34.23 2.62 -10.47
CA SER A 10 34.54 3.21 -9.16
C SER A 10 33.71 4.46 -8.88
N ALA A 11 33.32 5.22 -9.90
CA ALA A 11 32.44 6.37 -9.73
C ALA A 11 31.01 5.93 -9.39
N GLN A 12 30.47 4.97 -10.14
CA GLN A 12 29.15 4.37 -9.88
C GLN A 12 29.06 3.76 -8.47
N LEU A 13 30.09 3.04 -8.03
CA LEU A 13 30.10 2.47 -6.68
C LEU A 13 30.07 3.55 -5.59
N MET A 14 30.88 4.60 -5.73
CA MET A 14 30.91 5.71 -4.77
C MET A 14 29.56 6.43 -4.69
N GLU A 15 28.89 6.58 -5.82
CA GLU A 15 27.56 7.17 -5.88
C GLU A 15 26.50 6.28 -5.23
N HIS A 16 26.50 4.97 -5.52
CA HIS A 16 25.61 4.01 -4.86
C HIS A 16 25.82 4.01 -3.34
N MET A 17 27.06 4.11 -2.86
CA MET A 17 27.38 4.23 -1.44
C MET A 17 26.89 5.57 -0.86
N SER A 18 26.99 6.66 -1.61
CA SER A 18 26.50 7.98 -1.20
C SER A 18 24.97 7.99 -1.07
N ILE A 19 24.26 7.49 -2.08
CA ILE A 19 22.81 7.35 -2.10
C ILE A 19 22.35 6.46 -0.95
N PHE A 20 22.98 5.30 -0.75
CA PHE A 20 22.66 4.41 0.37
C PHE A 20 22.88 5.09 1.73
N ALA A 21 23.94 5.88 1.85
CA ALA A 21 24.25 6.63 3.05
C ALA A 21 23.25 7.77 3.33
N GLU A 22 22.75 8.43 2.29
CA GLU A 22 21.73 9.49 2.39
C GLU A 22 20.35 8.93 2.71
N GLN A 23 19.97 7.80 2.08
CA GLN A 23 18.71 7.11 2.33
C GLN A 23 18.65 6.48 3.73
N SER A 24 19.76 5.89 4.18
CA SER A 24 19.82 5.26 5.51
C SER A 24 20.15 6.26 6.62
N SER A 25 20.14 7.57 6.32
CA SER A 25 20.50 8.65 7.25
C SER A 25 21.83 8.40 7.98
N ILE A 26 22.79 7.74 7.32
CA ILE A 26 24.07 7.33 7.92
C ILE A 26 24.85 8.55 8.40
N LYS A 27 24.76 9.67 7.67
CA LYS A 27 25.39 10.93 8.08
C LYS A 27 24.82 11.44 9.41
N ALA A 28 23.49 11.48 9.55
CA ALA A 28 22.84 11.94 10.79
C ALA A 28 23.16 10.97 11.95
N LEU A 29 23.12 9.68 11.67
CA LEU A 29 23.45 8.61 12.61
C LEU A 29 24.90 8.71 13.08
N LEU A 30 25.86 8.87 12.17
CA LEU A 30 27.28 9.10 12.49
C LEU A 30 27.49 10.42 13.25
N GLN A 31 26.84 11.51 12.85
CA GLN A 31 26.95 12.79 13.53
C GLN A 31 26.48 12.70 14.98
N GLU A 32 25.36 12.04 15.25
CA GLU A 32 24.86 11.84 16.60
C GLU A 32 25.79 10.94 17.42
N TYR A 33 26.29 9.84 16.87
CA TYR A 33 27.25 9.00 17.58
C TYR A 33 28.59 9.70 17.85
N MET A 34 29.12 10.48 16.90
CA MET A 34 30.31 11.29 17.11
C MET A 34 30.09 12.35 18.18
N LYS A 35 28.91 12.99 18.21
CA LYS A 35 28.52 13.93 19.26
C LYS A 35 28.52 13.26 20.64
N ARG A 36 27.99 12.03 20.76
CA ARG A 36 28.03 11.26 22.02
C ARG A 36 29.46 10.96 22.46
N VAL A 37 30.34 10.52 21.54
CA VAL A 37 31.77 10.31 21.84
C VAL A 37 32.42 11.58 22.37
N VAL A 38 32.19 12.73 21.72
CA VAL A 38 32.79 14.01 22.11
C VAL A 38 32.29 14.50 23.47
N LEU A 39 31.01 14.28 23.79
CA LEU A 39 30.42 14.70 25.07
C LEU A 39 30.84 13.80 26.22
N THR A 40 30.84 12.48 26.02
CA THR A 40 31.16 11.50 27.07
C THR A 40 32.67 11.37 27.30
N LYS A 41 33.50 11.63 26.29
CA LYS A 41 34.96 11.49 26.31
C LYS A 41 35.42 10.14 26.89
N PRO A 42 34.96 9.01 26.34
CA PRO A 42 35.35 7.69 26.82
C PRO A 42 36.85 7.44 26.59
N ASP A 43 37.48 6.64 27.46
CA ASP A 43 38.88 6.24 27.31
C ASP A 43 39.13 5.44 26.01
N ASP A 44 38.14 4.62 25.61
CA ASP A 44 38.13 3.92 24.32
C ASP A 44 36.89 4.35 23.50
N PRO A 45 37.05 5.28 22.54
CA PRO A 45 35.94 5.78 21.74
C PRO A 45 35.34 4.72 20.80
N VAL A 46 36.12 3.73 20.36
CA VAL A 46 35.63 2.69 19.44
C VAL A 46 34.78 1.68 20.20
N ALA A 47 35.27 1.20 21.36
CA ALA A 47 34.50 0.31 22.21
C ALA A 47 33.19 0.97 22.70
N PHE A 48 33.24 2.27 23.02
CA PHE A 48 32.06 3.06 23.37
C PHE A 48 31.04 3.10 22.23
N LEU A 49 31.46 3.41 21.00
CA LEU A 49 30.56 3.44 19.83
C LEU A 49 29.89 2.10 19.58
N ILE A 50 30.64 0.99 19.64
CA ILE A 50 30.10 -0.35 19.45
C ILE A 50 29.04 -0.66 20.51
N LYS A 51 29.30 -0.29 21.77
CA LYS A 51 28.35 -0.46 22.87
C LYS A 51 27.10 0.40 22.66
N GLU A 52 27.27 1.67 22.35
CA GLU A 52 26.17 2.62 22.18
C GLU A 52 25.25 2.23 21.01
N ILE A 53 25.81 1.77 19.89
CA ILE A 53 25.04 1.28 18.74
C ILE A 53 24.20 0.05 19.11
N LYS A 54 24.72 -0.84 19.99
CA LYS A 54 24.02 -2.06 20.41
C LYS A 54 22.96 -1.81 21.46
N GLU A 55 23.28 -1.00 22.46
CA GLU A 55 22.44 -0.81 23.64
C GLU A 55 21.47 0.37 23.50
N ASN A 56 21.81 1.37 22.69
CA ASN A 56 21.04 2.60 22.54
C ASN A 56 21.04 3.10 21.07
N PRO A 57 20.48 2.30 20.14
CA PRO A 57 20.49 2.63 18.73
C PRO A 57 19.77 3.95 18.47
N HIS A 58 20.49 4.94 17.93
CA HIS A 58 19.86 6.15 17.42
C HIS A 58 19.04 5.80 16.19
N VAL A 59 17.72 5.94 16.30
CA VAL A 59 16.81 5.97 15.16
C VAL A 59 16.81 7.41 14.67
N PRO A 60 17.37 7.70 13.48
CA PRO A 60 17.26 9.03 12.90
C PRO A 60 15.78 9.37 12.84
N GLU A 61 15.40 10.53 13.35
CA GLU A 61 14.08 11.09 13.05
C GLU A 61 13.96 11.04 11.54
N GLY A 62 12.94 10.34 11.03
CA GLY A 62 12.71 10.26 9.59
C GLY A 62 12.77 11.67 9.04
N LYS A 63 13.35 11.88 7.86
CA LYS A 63 13.27 13.18 7.19
C LYS A 63 11.78 13.44 6.95
N THR A 64 11.10 14.01 7.94
CA THR A 64 9.84 14.71 7.76
C THR A 64 10.18 15.71 6.67
N LEU A 65 9.47 15.67 5.56
CA LEU A 65 9.59 16.72 4.57
C LEU A 65 9.39 18.02 5.35
N GLU A 66 10.48 18.76 5.55
CA GLU A 66 10.45 20.08 6.17
C GLU A 66 9.26 20.79 5.52
N PRO A 67 8.24 21.18 6.31
CA PRO A 67 7.06 21.81 5.77
C PRO A 67 7.51 22.95 4.86
N ASP A 68 6.88 23.09 3.69
CA ASP A 68 7.25 24.17 2.78
C ASP A 68 7.02 25.52 3.48
N MET A 69 8.11 26.14 3.95
CA MET A 69 8.06 27.38 4.73
C MET A 69 7.83 28.61 3.84
N ARG A 70 7.73 28.44 2.51
CA ARG A 70 7.32 29.52 1.59
C ARG A 70 5.93 30.01 1.97
N SER A 71 5.66 31.29 1.78
CA SER A 71 4.31 31.83 1.96
C SER A 71 3.33 31.18 0.99
N ALA A 72 2.04 31.09 1.34
CA ALA A 72 1.02 30.50 0.46
C ALA A 72 1.02 31.14 -0.95
N LYS A 73 1.30 32.44 -1.04
CA LYS A 73 1.41 33.18 -2.30
C LYS A 73 2.63 32.75 -3.13
N GLU A 74 3.77 32.50 -2.48
CA GLU A 74 4.97 31.97 -3.14
C GLU A 74 4.76 30.53 -3.60
N GLN A 75 4.15 29.69 -2.76
CA GLN A 75 3.74 28.33 -3.13
C GLN A 75 2.83 28.34 -4.35
N GLU A 76 1.79 29.18 -4.35
CA GLU A 76 0.87 29.36 -5.48
C GLU A 76 1.60 29.84 -6.75
N SER A 77 2.58 30.75 -6.59
CA SER A 77 3.40 31.21 -7.72
C SER A 77 4.37 30.14 -8.25
N CYS A 78 4.70 29.13 -7.45
CA CYS A 78 5.53 28.00 -7.85
C CYS A 78 4.71 26.92 -8.53
N LEU A 79 3.37 26.98 -8.48
CA LEU A 79 2.51 26.00 -9.14
C LEU A 79 2.74 26.01 -10.64
N ASP A 80 2.87 24.80 -11.18
CA ASP A 80 2.84 24.58 -12.61
C ASP A 80 1.39 24.32 -13.01
N VAL A 81 0.75 25.32 -13.60
CA VAL A 81 -0.67 25.29 -13.99
C VAL A 81 -0.93 24.52 -15.29
N ARG A 82 0.09 23.88 -15.88
CA ARG A 82 -0.10 23.08 -17.09
C ARG A 82 -0.91 21.82 -16.81
N ALA A 83 -1.67 21.38 -17.80
CA ALA A 83 -2.43 20.13 -17.74
C ALA A 83 -1.54 18.93 -17.40
N LEU A 84 -2.09 17.96 -16.65
CA LEU A 84 -1.38 16.76 -16.20
C LEU A 84 -0.73 15.99 -17.37
N ASN A 85 -1.42 15.88 -18.50
CA ASN A 85 -0.90 15.20 -19.68
C ASN A 85 0.31 15.91 -20.29
N THR A 86 0.36 17.25 -20.24
CA THR A 86 1.52 18.04 -20.67
C THR A 86 2.71 17.80 -19.75
N LYS A 87 2.50 17.82 -18.44
CA LYS A 87 3.53 17.51 -17.43
C LYS A 87 4.09 16.10 -17.64
N LYS A 88 3.21 15.09 -17.79
CA LYS A 88 3.60 13.71 -18.09
C LYS A 88 4.41 13.60 -19.38
N LYS A 89 4.00 14.29 -20.44
CA LYS A 89 4.71 14.30 -21.73
C LYS A 89 6.11 14.88 -21.60
N LEU A 90 6.27 15.99 -20.87
CA LEU A 90 7.55 16.64 -20.65
C LEU A 90 8.50 15.78 -19.81
N LEU A 91 8.02 15.23 -18.68
CA LEU A 91 8.81 14.30 -17.86
C LEU A 91 9.18 13.04 -18.65
N ARG A 92 8.26 12.51 -19.46
CA ARG A 92 8.55 11.36 -20.33
C ARG A 92 9.66 11.70 -21.33
N GLY A 93 9.66 12.91 -21.91
CA GLY A 93 10.74 13.36 -22.77
C GLY A 93 12.11 13.36 -22.07
N ILE A 94 12.16 13.80 -20.80
CA ILE A 94 13.38 13.76 -19.99
C ILE A 94 13.82 12.31 -19.72
N PHE A 95 12.89 11.44 -19.33
CA PHE A 95 13.17 10.02 -19.11
C PHE A 95 13.64 9.32 -20.39
N ASP A 96 12.96 9.54 -21.51
CA ASP A 96 13.29 8.96 -22.81
C ASP A 96 14.65 9.41 -23.33
N ALA A 97 15.12 10.60 -22.94
CA ALA A 97 16.47 11.06 -23.27
C ALA A 97 17.58 10.30 -22.52
N HIS A 98 17.25 9.65 -21.40
CA HIS A 98 18.22 8.96 -20.52
C HIS A 98 17.99 7.44 -20.44
N LYS A 99 16.98 6.90 -21.15
CA LYS A 99 16.63 5.48 -21.06
C LYS A 99 17.61 4.58 -21.82
N LYS A 100 17.82 3.39 -21.26
CA LYS A 100 18.47 2.24 -21.89
C LYS A 100 17.50 1.06 -21.73
N ASP A 101 17.04 0.47 -22.82
CA ASP A 101 16.15 -0.71 -22.80
C ASP A 101 14.86 -0.56 -21.96
N ASP A 102 14.16 0.58 -22.07
CA ASP A 102 12.92 0.93 -21.34
C ASP A 102 13.10 1.18 -19.83
N THR A 103 14.34 1.15 -19.33
CA THR A 103 14.69 1.50 -17.95
C THR A 103 15.60 2.73 -17.92
N VAL A 104 15.60 3.44 -16.80
CA VAL A 104 16.54 4.54 -16.52
C VAL A 104 17.21 4.23 -15.18
N ASN A 105 18.53 4.31 -15.11
CA ASN A 105 19.21 4.26 -13.82
C ASN A 105 18.98 5.60 -13.09
N ARG A 106 18.37 5.54 -11.91
CA ARG A 106 18.01 6.72 -11.10
C ARG A 106 19.21 7.59 -10.78
N GLY A 107 20.36 6.99 -10.44
CA GLY A 107 21.60 7.74 -10.16
C GLY A 107 22.10 8.47 -11.40
N GLU A 108 22.20 7.76 -12.54
CA GLU A 108 22.59 8.38 -13.82
C GLU A 108 21.65 9.54 -14.21
N LEU A 109 20.34 9.40 -13.99
CA LEU A 109 19.37 10.47 -14.22
C LEU A 109 19.61 11.66 -13.30
N LEU A 110 19.77 11.45 -11.99
CA LEU A 110 20.03 12.53 -11.03
C LEU A 110 21.32 13.28 -11.35
N VAL A 111 22.38 12.56 -11.70
CA VAL A 111 23.65 13.15 -12.14
C VAL A 111 23.42 14.00 -13.38
N ALA A 112 22.75 13.46 -14.41
CA ALA A 112 22.49 14.19 -15.64
C ALA A 112 21.65 15.47 -15.42
N LEU A 113 20.65 15.41 -14.53
CA LEU A 113 19.84 16.58 -14.16
C LEU A 113 20.64 17.62 -13.36
N SER A 114 21.63 17.18 -12.57
CA SER A 114 22.52 18.06 -11.81
C SER A 114 23.58 18.73 -12.69
N GLU A 115 24.14 18.00 -13.65
CA GLU A 115 25.15 18.50 -14.60
C GLU A 115 24.52 19.41 -15.67
N ASN A 116 23.26 19.15 -16.03
CA ASN A 116 22.55 19.91 -17.03
C ASN A 116 21.16 20.37 -16.56
N PRO A 117 21.09 21.39 -15.68
CA PRO A 117 19.82 21.89 -15.16
C PRO A 117 18.94 22.53 -16.23
N THR A 118 19.45 22.84 -17.44
CA THR A 118 18.63 23.44 -18.49
C THR A 118 17.55 22.49 -18.99
N ILE A 119 17.78 21.18 -18.94
CA ILE A 119 16.77 20.15 -19.27
C ILE A 119 15.51 20.36 -18.42
N LEU A 120 15.69 20.59 -17.12
CA LEU A 120 14.59 20.86 -16.21
C LEU A 120 14.09 22.30 -16.30
N LEU A 121 14.96 23.28 -16.54
CA LEU A 121 14.49 24.68 -16.66
C LEU A 121 13.63 24.90 -17.91
N GLU A 122 13.92 24.21 -19.00
CA GLU A 122 13.12 24.25 -20.23
C GLU A 122 11.79 23.54 -20.06
N ALA A 123 11.81 22.37 -19.41
CA ALA A 123 10.61 21.55 -19.22
C ALA A 123 9.76 22.01 -18.04
N PHE A 124 10.36 22.41 -16.93
CA PHE A 124 9.76 22.71 -15.62
C PHE A 124 10.52 23.86 -14.92
N PRO A 125 10.44 25.09 -15.45
CA PRO A 125 11.24 26.23 -14.95
C PRO A 125 11.06 26.50 -13.45
N ARG A 126 9.87 26.25 -12.91
CA ARG A 126 9.53 26.47 -11.49
C ARG A 126 9.89 25.30 -10.57
N HIS A 127 10.14 24.11 -11.12
CA HIS A 127 10.37 22.87 -10.37
C HIS A 127 11.75 22.26 -10.64
N ALA A 128 12.66 23.01 -11.27
CA ALA A 128 13.98 22.50 -11.61
C ALA A 128 14.81 22.10 -10.37
N THR A 129 14.54 22.71 -9.22
CA THR A 129 15.16 22.36 -7.93
C THR A 129 14.43 21.23 -7.22
N ASP A 130 13.11 21.13 -7.40
CA ASP A 130 12.26 20.22 -6.63
C ASP A 130 12.18 18.83 -7.27
N LEU A 131 12.17 18.75 -8.60
CA LEU A 131 12.08 17.48 -9.33
C LEU A 131 13.24 16.50 -9.04
N PRO A 132 14.53 16.93 -9.01
CA PRO A 132 15.63 16.03 -8.63
C PRO A 132 15.42 15.42 -7.24
N ARG A 133 14.98 16.23 -6.27
CA ARG A 133 14.70 15.75 -4.90
C ARG A 133 13.57 14.73 -4.88
N CYS A 134 12.53 14.92 -5.70
CA CYS A 134 11.43 13.97 -5.80
C CYS A 134 11.88 12.66 -6.43
N ILE A 135 12.71 12.71 -7.47
CA ILE A 135 13.34 11.53 -8.10
C ILE A 135 14.22 10.79 -7.08
N GLU A 136 14.98 11.50 -6.25
CA GLU A 136 15.81 10.92 -5.19
C GLU A 136 14.98 10.15 -4.15
N LEU A 137 13.82 10.71 -3.79
CA LEU A 137 12.89 10.12 -2.81
C LEU A 137 12.02 8.98 -3.38
N MET A 138 12.00 8.77 -4.70
CA MET A 138 11.29 7.64 -5.29
C MET A 138 11.85 6.33 -4.74
N ASP A 139 10.96 5.44 -4.32
CA ASP A 139 11.36 4.07 -4.05
C ASP A 139 11.88 3.45 -5.36
N ALA A 140 13.05 2.85 -5.33
CA ALA A 140 13.67 2.24 -6.49
C ALA A 140 14.19 0.86 -6.10
N PRO A 141 14.21 -0.13 -7.02
CA PRO A 141 14.79 -1.42 -6.72
C PRO A 141 16.27 -1.23 -6.36
N ARG A 142 16.88 -2.22 -5.70
CA ARG A 142 18.32 -2.16 -5.36
C ARG A 142 19.25 -1.97 -6.56
N SER A 143 18.79 -2.29 -7.78
CA SER A 143 19.52 -2.01 -9.02
C SER A 143 19.62 -0.50 -9.33
N GLY A 144 18.76 0.32 -8.73
CA GLY A 144 18.59 1.73 -9.06
C GLY A 144 17.81 1.96 -10.35
N GLU A 145 17.32 0.91 -11.02
CA GLU A 145 16.61 1.03 -12.28
C GLU A 145 15.13 1.35 -12.04
N ILE A 146 14.68 2.46 -12.62
CA ILE A 146 13.29 2.88 -12.61
C ILE A 146 12.72 2.73 -14.02
N THR A 147 11.47 2.25 -14.11
CA THR A 147 10.73 2.20 -15.37
C THR A 147 9.56 3.15 -15.33
N TRP A 148 9.16 3.65 -16.49
CA TRP A 148 7.98 4.49 -16.58
C TRP A 148 6.69 3.76 -16.15
N LYS A 149 6.65 2.43 -16.28
CA LYS A 149 5.48 1.59 -15.98
C LYS A 149 5.31 1.29 -14.49
N VAL A 150 6.40 1.04 -13.77
CA VAL A 150 6.36 0.60 -12.36
C VAL A 150 6.07 1.77 -11.42
N TYR A 151 6.64 2.95 -11.70
CA TYR A 151 6.53 4.12 -10.83
C TYR A 151 5.62 5.17 -11.42
N GLY A 152 4.39 4.76 -11.75
CA GLY A 152 3.38 5.60 -12.38
C GLY A 152 3.50 7.02 -11.82
N LEU A 153 3.94 7.95 -12.68
CA LEU A 153 4.43 9.29 -12.35
C LEU A 153 3.48 10.14 -11.48
N PHE A 154 2.27 9.64 -11.22
CA PHE A 154 1.40 10.04 -10.14
C PHE A 154 2.19 10.22 -8.83
N ASP A 155 2.94 9.22 -8.38
CA ASP A 155 3.68 9.29 -7.11
C ASP A 155 4.74 10.41 -7.11
N LEU A 156 5.34 10.70 -8.27
CA LEU A 156 6.40 11.70 -8.44
C LEU A 156 5.84 13.12 -8.55
N LEU A 157 4.74 13.29 -9.28
CA LEU A 157 4.03 14.56 -9.38
C LEU A 157 3.31 14.93 -8.08
N GLU A 158 2.82 13.94 -7.34
CA GLU A 158 2.22 14.10 -6.01
C GLU A 158 3.30 14.43 -4.96
N ALA A 159 4.43 13.71 -4.95
CA ALA A 159 5.55 13.99 -4.05
C ALA A 159 6.20 15.36 -4.30
N ALA A 160 6.17 15.86 -5.53
CA ALA A 160 6.69 17.18 -5.90
C ALA A 160 5.71 18.33 -5.64
N ALA A 161 4.50 18.06 -5.13
CA ALA A 161 3.41 19.03 -5.09
C ALA A 161 3.13 19.68 -6.47
N ILE A 162 3.40 18.96 -7.58
CA ILE A 162 3.17 19.43 -8.96
C ILE A 162 1.70 19.18 -9.38
N ASP A 163 0.81 18.87 -8.45
CA ASP A 163 -0.60 18.52 -8.65
C ASP A 163 -0.83 17.27 -9.54
N THR A 164 -1.22 16.19 -8.88
CA THR A 164 -1.97 15.06 -9.43
C THR A 164 -3.46 15.39 -9.43
N LEU A 165 -4.07 15.51 -10.63
CA LEU A 165 -5.50 15.76 -10.89
C LEU A 165 -6.10 16.91 -10.07
N THR A 166 -6.75 17.87 -10.72
CA THR A 166 -7.61 18.75 -9.91
C THR A 166 -8.62 17.86 -9.18
N HIS A 167 -8.91 18.17 -7.92
CA HIS A 167 -10.00 17.53 -7.16
C HIS A 167 -11.26 17.37 -8.01
N GLU A 168 -11.45 18.30 -8.96
CA GLU A 168 -12.51 18.37 -9.94
C GLU A 168 -12.51 17.26 -11.01
N GLU A 169 -11.37 16.86 -11.58
CA GLU A 169 -11.31 15.76 -12.58
C GLU A 169 -11.56 14.39 -11.95
N LEU A 170 -11.07 14.18 -10.73
CA LEU A 170 -11.32 12.96 -9.92
C LEU A 170 -12.77 12.93 -9.43
N ARG A 171 -13.29 14.10 -9.02
CA ARG A 171 -14.69 14.30 -8.70
C ARG A 171 -15.57 14.00 -9.91
N GLU A 172 -15.25 14.52 -11.10
CA GLU A 172 -16.05 14.30 -12.31
C GLU A 172 -16.07 12.83 -12.73
N ALA A 173 -14.94 12.11 -12.67
CA ALA A 173 -14.93 10.68 -12.98
C ALA A 173 -15.71 9.83 -11.97
N LEU A 174 -15.64 10.17 -10.68
CA LEU A 174 -16.38 9.46 -9.63
C LEU A 174 -17.86 9.87 -9.58
N ASP A 175 -18.17 11.13 -9.84
CA ASP A 175 -19.54 11.64 -9.94
C ASP A 175 -20.20 11.04 -11.18
N LEU A 176 -19.57 11.02 -12.36
CA LEU A 176 -20.10 10.36 -13.57
C LEU A 176 -20.30 8.84 -13.38
N ALA A 177 -19.42 8.16 -12.65
CA ALA A 177 -19.60 6.74 -12.33
C ALA A 177 -20.73 6.48 -11.32
N THR A 178 -21.21 7.53 -10.63
CA THR A 178 -22.22 7.42 -9.57
C THR A 178 -23.48 8.23 -9.83
N GLU A 179 -23.59 8.94 -10.96
CA GLU A 179 -24.68 9.88 -11.26
C GLU A 179 -25.96 9.21 -11.78
N ASP A 180 -25.91 7.93 -12.18
CA ASP A 180 -27.07 7.23 -12.77
C ASP A 180 -27.63 6.09 -11.92
N GLU A 181 -27.03 5.76 -10.78
CA GLU A 181 -27.56 4.71 -9.89
C GLU A 181 -28.30 5.32 -8.70
N ASP A 182 -29.62 5.15 -8.76
CA ASP A 182 -30.63 5.36 -7.72
C ASP A 182 -30.02 5.33 -6.31
N ASP A 183 -30.11 6.41 -5.53
CA ASP A 183 -29.61 6.45 -4.14
C ASP A 183 -30.18 5.30 -3.27
N ASP A 184 -31.31 4.75 -3.72
CA ASP A 184 -31.94 3.56 -3.17
C ASP A 184 -31.17 2.25 -3.44
N ALA A 185 -30.32 2.18 -4.46
CA ALA A 185 -29.47 1.02 -4.77
C ALA A 185 -28.35 0.83 -3.74
N ALA A 186 -27.63 1.90 -3.37
CA ALA A 186 -26.62 1.85 -2.33
C ALA A 186 -27.21 1.46 -0.96
N LEU A 187 -28.45 1.86 -0.70
CA LEU A 187 -29.23 1.47 0.48
C LEU A 187 -29.62 -0.02 0.47
N ARG A 188 -30.03 -0.56 -0.68
CA ARG A 188 -30.29 -2.00 -0.86
C ARG A 188 -29.01 -2.81 -0.66
N TRP A 189 -27.92 -2.39 -1.28
CA TRP A 189 -26.61 -3.04 -1.20
C TRP A 189 -26.04 -3.12 0.21
N ALA A 190 -26.18 -2.06 1.01
CA ALA A 190 -25.75 -2.09 2.41
C ALA A 190 -26.44 -3.19 3.24
N SER A 191 -27.56 -3.72 2.74
CA SER A 191 -28.32 -4.82 3.36
C SER A 191 -28.09 -6.18 2.70
N GLU A 192 -27.32 -6.24 1.60
CA GLU A 192 -27.06 -7.47 0.83
C GLU A 192 -25.76 -8.16 1.25
N PRO A 193 -25.70 -9.51 1.24
CA PRO A 193 -24.50 -10.27 1.64
C PRO A 193 -23.27 -10.04 0.73
N GLY A 194 -23.46 -9.42 -0.44
CA GLY A 194 -22.42 -9.13 -1.44
C GLY A 194 -21.63 -7.84 -1.23
N VAL A 195 -21.84 -7.13 -0.11
CA VAL A 195 -21.26 -5.78 0.11
C VAL A 195 -20.44 -5.72 1.41
N VAL A 196 -19.41 -4.87 1.40
CA VAL A 196 -18.65 -4.44 2.57
C VAL A 196 -18.92 -2.96 2.79
N VAL A 197 -19.46 -2.64 3.95
CA VAL A 197 -19.72 -1.24 4.34
C VAL A 197 -18.53 -0.72 5.16
N VAL A 198 -18.03 0.47 4.84
CA VAL A 198 -16.89 1.13 5.51
C VAL A 198 -17.32 2.48 6.07
N ASP A 199 -17.15 2.66 7.37
CA ASP A 199 -17.49 3.87 8.10
C ASP A 199 -16.27 4.78 8.29
N GLY A 200 -16.30 5.96 7.68
CA GLY A 200 -15.25 6.98 7.75
C GLY A 200 -15.40 8.02 8.85
N ARG A 201 -16.37 7.88 9.75
CA ARG A 201 -16.61 8.80 10.86
C ARG A 201 -15.57 8.62 11.95
N ASP A 202 -15.55 9.56 12.89
CA ASP A 202 -14.68 9.46 14.05
C ASP A 202 -15.07 8.23 14.89
N ARG A 203 -14.08 7.58 15.50
CA ARG A 203 -14.28 6.31 16.22
C ARG A 203 -15.42 6.38 17.25
N LYS A 204 -15.50 7.49 18.00
CA LYS A 204 -16.57 7.75 18.97
C LYS A 204 -17.97 7.73 18.35
N ASP A 205 -18.13 8.24 17.13
CA ASP A 205 -19.43 8.28 16.43
C ASP A 205 -19.83 6.89 15.93
N TYR A 206 -18.87 6.11 15.43
CA TYR A 206 -19.07 4.71 15.09
C TYR A 206 -19.50 3.91 16.32
N GLU A 207 -18.77 4.09 17.44
CA GLU A 207 -19.02 3.35 18.67
C GLU A 207 -20.41 3.64 19.26
N ALA A 208 -20.85 4.90 19.17
CA ALA A 208 -22.17 5.33 19.63
C ALA A 208 -23.31 4.70 18.83
N SER A 209 -23.19 4.63 17.50
CA SER A 209 -24.10 3.89 16.61
C SER A 209 -23.60 3.90 15.17
N HIS A 210 -23.75 2.79 14.43
CA HIS A 210 -23.28 2.65 13.04
C HIS A 210 -24.18 1.75 12.20
N VAL A 211 -23.94 1.69 10.88
CA VAL A 211 -24.62 0.76 9.98
C VAL A 211 -24.22 -0.68 10.35
N PRO A 212 -25.15 -1.62 10.55
CA PRO A 212 -24.84 -2.98 10.97
C PRO A 212 -23.80 -3.66 10.08
N GLY A 213 -22.77 -4.26 10.69
CA GLY A 213 -21.69 -4.94 9.98
C GLY A 213 -20.65 -4.00 9.32
N ALA A 214 -20.78 -2.68 9.46
CA ALA A 214 -19.81 -1.74 8.91
C ALA A 214 -18.44 -1.86 9.60
N ILE A 215 -17.38 -1.71 8.81
CA ILE A 215 -15.99 -1.68 9.29
C ILE A 215 -15.60 -0.24 9.60
N SER A 216 -15.22 0.04 10.85
CA SER A 216 -14.72 1.36 11.25
C SER A 216 -13.33 1.64 10.68
N MET A 217 -13.24 2.65 9.81
CA MET A 217 -11.98 3.20 9.30
C MET A 217 -12.02 4.73 9.39
N PRO A 218 -11.83 5.32 10.58
CA PRO A 218 -11.92 6.76 10.76
C PRO A 218 -11.03 7.52 9.79
N TYR A 219 -11.61 8.49 9.08
CA TYR A 219 -10.89 9.25 8.05
C TYR A 219 -9.61 9.92 8.58
N PHE A 220 -9.66 10.47 9.79
CA PHE A 220 -8.50 11.13 10.39
C PHE A 220 -7.33 10.15 10.59
N ASP A 221 -7.62 8.97 11.15
CA ASP A 221 -6.62 7.93 11.35
C ASP A 221 -6.07 7.42 10.00
N LEU A 222 -6.90 7.28 8.98
CA LEU A 222 -6.45 6.95 7.63
C LEU A 222 -5.50 8.04 7.09
N TYR A 223 -5.85 9.31 7.25
CA TYR A 223 -5.03 10.41 6.73
C TYR A 223 -3.62 10.42 7.32
N PHE A 224 -3.47 10.16 8.63
CA PHE A 224 -2.17 10.22 9.31
C PHE A 224 -1.47 8.86 9.45
N GLU A 225 -2.22 7.75 9.47
CA GLU A 225 -1.73 6.43 9.86
C GLU A 225 -2.15 5.30 8.90
N TRP A 226 -2.56 5.57 7.65
CA TRP A 226 -2.99 4.52 6.73
C TRP A 226 -1.95 3.41 6.49
N ARG A 227 -0.65 3.72 6.65
CA ARG A 227 0.44 2.74 6.53
C ARG A 227 0.65 1.88 7.78
N SER A 228 -0.08 2.15 8.86
CA SER A 228 -0.02 1.30 10.05
C SER A 228 -0.51 -0.11 9.73
N ALA A 229 0.07 -1.12 10.39
CA ALA A 229 -0.29 -2.52 10.18
C ALA A 229 -1.80 -2.77 10.37
N LYS A 230 -2.45 -2.00 11.25
CA LYS A 230 -3.90 -2.04 11.50
C LYS A 230 -4.71 -1.69 10.25
N TYR A 231 -4.47 -0.53 9.63
CA TYR A 231 -5.26 -0.08 8.47
C TYR A 231 -4.91 -0.86 7.20
N VAL A 232 -3.65 -1.28 7.05
CA VAL A 232 -3.23 -2.20 6.00
C VAL A 232 -3.99 -3.52 6.09
N ALA A 233 -4.08 -4.15 7.28
CA ALA A 233 -4.81 -5.40 7.46
C ALA A 233 -6.32 -5.24 7.23
N LEU A 234 -6.92 -4.12 7.67
CA LEU A 234 -8.33 -3.82 7.41
C LEU A 234 -8.61 -3.65 5.92
N ALA A 235 -7.80 -2.87 5.22
CA ALA A 235 -7.97 -2.64 3.79
C ALA A 235 -7.74 -3.93 2.98
N GLN A 236 -6.74 -4.74 3.34
CA GLN A 236 -6.55 -6.09 2.76
C GLN A 236 -7.80 -6.96 2.92
N ARG A 237 -8.44 -6.96 4.09
CA ARG A 237 -9.68 -7.72 4.31
C ARG A 237 -10.83 -7.22 3.43
N VAL A 238 -10.97 -5.90 3.27
CA VAL A 238 -11.98 -5.30 2.38
C VAL A 238 -11.72 -5.76 0.94
N VAL A 239 -10.49 -5.61 0.45
CA VAL A 239 -10.10 -5.94 -0.93
C VAL A 239 -10.22 -7.43 -1.22
N ALA A 240 -9.69 -8.27 -0.33
CA ALA A 240 -9.69 -9.73 -0.46
C ALA A 240 -11.10 -10.32 -0.44
N SER A 241 -12.09 -9.60 0.10
CA SER A 241 -13.47 -10.05 0.07
C SER A 241 -14.05 -10.14 -1.34
N GLY A 242 -13.47 -9.45 -2.34
CA GLY A 242 -13.99 -9.43 -3.70
C GLY A 242 -15.35 -8.72 -3.86
N ARG A 243 -15.96 -8.27 -2.76
CA ARG A 243 -17.27 -7.64 -2.68
C ARG A 243 -17.25 -6.19 -3.13
N HIS A 244 -18.44 -5.63 -3.35
CA HIS A 244 -18.61 -4.19 -3.52
C HIS A 244 -18.29 -3.47 -2.20
N VAL A 245 -17.73 -2.26 -2.28
CA VAL A 245 -17.31 -1.45 -1.13
C VAL A 245 -18.19 -0.21 -1.07
N VAL A 246 -18.99 -0.07 -0.01
CA VAL A 246 -19.83 1.11 0.22
C VAL A 246 -19.20 1.96 1.34
N CYS A 247 -18.69 3.14 0.99
CA CYS A 247 -18.09 4.07 1.94
C CYS A 247 -19.11 5.12 2.41
N TYR A 248 -19.15 5.41 3.71
CA TYR A 248 -20.01 6.46 4.25
C TYR A 248 -19.37 7.29 5.37
N ALA A 249 -19.96 8.45 5.65
CA ALA A 249 -19.57 9.34 6.75
C ALA A 249 -20.83 9.96 7.40
N ASN A 250 -20.71 11.05 8.18
CA ASN A 250 -21.84 11.59 8.95
C ASN A 250 -22.86 12.40 8.13
N THR A 251 -22.48 13.10 7.05
CA THR A 251 -23.34 14.20 6.53
C THR A 251 -24.15 13.88 5.29
N GLY A 252 -25.45 14.17 5.46
CA GLY A 252 -26.55 14.27 4.51
C GLY A 252 -26.64 15.55 3.70
N GLY A 253 -25.51 16.10 3.28
CA GLY A 253 -25.49 17.38 2.59
C GLY A 253 -24.39 17.44 1.56
N THR A 254 -24.76 17.80 0.34
CA THR A 254 -23.89 18.14 -0.79
C THR A 254 -22.96 19.33 -0.49
N GLU A 255 -23.22 20.09 0.58
CA GLU A 255 -22.51 21.33 0.93
C GLU A 255 -21.83 21.24 2.32
N GLY A 256 -20.82 20.39 2.49
CA GLY A 256 -20.03 20.37 3.72
C GLY A 256 -18.84 19.39 3.77
N MET A 257 -17.90 19.64 4.69
CA MET A 257 -16.68 18.84 4.91
C MET A 257 -16.89 17.32 5.07
N GLY A 258 -18.10 16.89 5.45
CA GLY A 258 -18.39 15.47 5.66
C GLY A 258 -18.64 14.67 4.36
N ALA A 259 -19.10 15.30 3.27
CA ALA A 259 -19.19 14.66 1.95
C ALA A 259 -17.81 14.28 1.40
N GLY A 260 -16.78 15.01 1.83
CA GLY A 260 -15.39 14.71 1.49
C GLY A 260 -14.86 13.43 2.15
N ARG A 261 -15.30 13.06 3.37
CA ARG A 261 -14.71 11.91 4.08
C ARG A 261 -15.00 10.57 3.41
N CYS A 262 -16.24 10.33 2.95
CA CYS A 262 -16.59 9.10 2.25
C CYS A 262 -15.94 9.02 0.86
N MET A 263 -15.82 10.16 0.16
CA MET A 263 -15.10 10.24 -1.12
C MET A 263 -13.61 9.92 -0.94
N ARG A 264 -12.98 10.45 0.11
CA ARG A 264 -11.57 10.15 0.42
C ARG A 264 -11.34 8.69 0.77
N LEU A 265 -12.30 8.03 1.41
CA LEU A 265 -12.26 6.57 1.60
C LEU A 265 -12.30 5.83 0.26
N CYS A 266 -13.21 6.19 -0.64
CA CYS A 266 -13.24 5.60 -1.98
C CYS A 266 -11.90 5.81 -2.70
N ASN A 267 -11.35 7.03 -2.69
CA ASN A 267 -10.04 7.30 -3.30
C ASN A 267 -8.93 6.46 -2.67
N PHE A 268 -8.92 6.29 -1.35
CA PHE A 268 -7.94 5.43 -0.68
C PHE A 268 -8.00 3.99 -1.20
N PHE A 269 -9.19 3.40 -1.35
CA PHE A 269 -9.34 2.04 -1.89
C PHE A 269 -8.98 1.97 -3.38
N TYR A 270 -9.30 3.00 -4.15
CA TYR A 270 -8.95 3.09 -5.56
C TYR A 270 -7.44 3.19 -5.77
N GLU A 271 -6.82 4.20 -5.15
CA GLU A 271 -5.45 4.60 -5.41
C GLU A 271 -4.46 3.65 -4.75
N CYS A 272 -4.66 3.36 -3.47
CA CYS A 272 -3.72 2.54 -2.70
C CYS A 272 -3.96 1.03 -2.88
N TRP A 273 -5.20 0.62 -3.17
CA TRP A 273 -5.58 -0.79 -3.18
C TRP A 273 -6.13 -1.30 -4.52
N LYS A 274 -6.23 -0.42 -5.52
CA LYS A 274 -6.68 -0.77 -6.88
C LYS A 274 -8.04 -1.46 -6.90
N VAL A 275 -8.93 -1.10 -5.97
CA VAL A 275 -10.32 -1.55 -6.03
C VAL A 275 -10.95 -0.96 -7.30
N PRO A 276 -11.55 -1.79 -8.17
CA PRO A 276 -12.21 -1.30 -9.40
C PRO A 276 -13.32 -0.28 -9.11
N VAL A 277 -13.48 0.73 -9.98
CA VAL A 277 -14.44 1.83 -9.79
C VAL A 277 -15.89 1.35 -9.76
N ASP A 278 -16.23 0.34 -10.57
CA ASP A 278 -17.53 -0.34 -10.59
C ASP A 278 -17.83 -1.12 -9.30
N ARG A 279 -16.82 -1.34 -8.45
CA ARG A 279 -16.96 -1.95 -7.13
C ARG A 279 -16.97 -0.93 -5.99
N MET A 280 -16.85 0.36 -6.26
CA MET A 280 -16.77 1.39 -5.24
C MET A 280 -18.00 2.29 -5.26
N HIS A 281 -18.67 2.33 -4.12
CA HIS A 281 -19.94 3.02 -3.96
C HIS A 281 -19.88 3.96 -2.77
N ARG A 282 -20.67 5.01 -2.84
CA ARG A 282 -20.84 5.96 -1.74
C ARG A 282 -22.26 5.84 -1.24
N LEU A 283 -22.44 5.71 0.07
CA LEU A 283 -23.75 5.98 0.65
C LEU A 283 -23.93 7.50 0.65
N ARG A 284 -24.56 8.02 -0.40
CA ARG A 284 -24.92 9.44 -0.48
C ARG A 284 -25.76 9.78 0.75
N ASP A 285 -25.55 10.98 1.25
CA ASP A 285 -26.09 11.49 2.50
C ASP A 285 -25.68 10.79 3.82
N GLY A 286 -24.92 9.71 3.73
CA GLY A 286 -24.25 9.07 4.86
C GLY A 286 -25.17 8.63 5.99
N TYR A 287 -24.61 8.60 7.20
CA TYR A 287 -25.26 8.01 8.37
C TYR A 287 -26.47 8.81 8.88
N ALA A 288 -26.47 10.13 8.70
CA ALA A 288 -27.59 10.96 9.13
C ALA A 288 -28.88 10.60 8.38
N ASP A 289 -28.79 10.42 7.07
CA ASP A 289 -29.94 10.04 6.25
C ASP A 289 -30.37 8.59 6.46
N TRP A 290 -29.40 7.67 6.61
CA TRP A 290 -29.67 6.28 7.01
C TRP A 290 -30.58 6.20 8.25
N LYS A 291 -30.22 6.94 9.31
CA LYS A 291 -31.04 7.03 10.53
C LYS A 291 -32.39 7.71 10.28
N LYS A 292 -32.41 8.80 9.52
CA LYS A 292 -33.63 9.56 9.23
C LYS A 292 -34.68 8.70 8.51
N ARG A 293 -34.24 7.80 7.64
CA ARG A 293 -35.08 6.83 6.92
C ARG A 293 -35.52 5.63 7.79
N GLY A 294 -35.02 5.51 9.02
CA GLY A 294 -35.43 4.48 9.97
C GLY A 294 -34.78 3.11 9.74
N PHE A 295 -33.65 3.06 9.03
CA PHE A 295 -32.88 1.83 8.83
C PHE A 295 -32.22 1.34 10.14
N PRO A 296 -31.94 0.03 10.26
CA PRO A 296 -31.35 -0.54 11.46
C PRO A 296 -29.97 0.04 11.75
N VAL A 297 -29.63 0.16 13.03
CA VAL A 297 -28.32 0.63 13.51
C VAL A 297 -27.79 -0.34 14.56
N SER A 298 -26.47 -0.53 14.59
CA SER A 298 -25.76 -1.33 15.59
C SER A 298 -24.97 -0.44 16.55
N THR A 299 -24.67 -0.96 17.74
CA THR A 299 -23.69 -0.40 18.68
C THR A 299 -22.60 -1.44 18.96
N VAL A 300 -21.43 -1.02 19.46
CA VAL A 300 -20.31 -1.97 19.67
C VAL A 300 -20.65 -3.06 20.69
N ASP A 301 -21.47 -2.73 21.68
CA ASP A 301 -21.91 -3.69 22.70
C ASP A 301 -22.85 -4.77 22.13
N SER A 302 -23.52 -4.50 21.00
CA SER A 302 -24.32 -5.52 20.30
C SER A 302 -23.49 -6.43 19.38
N ASP A 303 -22.25 -6.04 19.09
CA ASP A 303 -21.39 -6.65 18.07
C ASP A 303 -20.10 -7.27 18.66
N GLU A 304 -20.11 -7.70 19.92
CA GLU A 304 -18.93 -8.27 20.60
C GLU A 304 -18.44 -9.61 19.98
N VAL A 305 -17.74 -9.49 18.85
CA VAL A 305 -16.41 -10.02 18.47
C VAL A 305 -16.15 -11.53 18.64
N THR A 306 -16.16 -12.28 17.53
CA THR A 306 -15.03 -13.14 17.06
C THR A 306 -15.29 -14.00 15.80
N GLN A 307 -16.46 -13.94 15.16
CA GLN A 307 -16.64 -14.66 13.88
C GLN A 307 -16.98 -13.70 12.75
N PRO A 308 -16.42 -13.88 11.53
CA PRO A 308 -17.05 -13.31 10.35
C PRO A 308 -18.53 -13.73 10.37
N PRO A 309 -19.46 -12.87 9.96
CA PRO A 309 -20.87 -13.20 10.08
C PRO A 309 -21.11 -14.53 9.37
N ARG A 310 -21.54 -15.54 10.13
CA ARG A 310 -22.13 -16.75 9.54
C ARG A 310 -23.48 -16.32 8.99
N TYR A 311 -23.46 -15.76 7.79
CA TYR A 311 -24.68 -15.63 7.01
C TYR A 311 -25.09 -17.05 6.62
N VAL A 312 -26.18 -17.50 7.25
CA VAL A 312 -26.90 -18.68 6.82
C VAL A 312 -27.33 -18.42 5.39
N ALA A 313 -26.83 -19.21 4.44
CA ALA A 313 -27.31 -19.16 3.07
C ALA A 313 -28.84 -19.28 3.12
N ALA A 314 -29.55 -18.34 2.46
CA ALA A 314 -30.97 -18.51 2.23
C ALA A 314 -31.20 -19.90 1.61
N PRO A 315 -32.33 -20.58 1.91
CA PRO A 315 -32.63 -21.86 1.28
C PRO A 315 -32.52 -21.65 -0.23
N ARG A 316 -31.56 -22.32 -0.84
CA ARG A 316 -31.47 -22.40 -2.29
C ARG A 316 -32.73 -23.16 -2.69
N GLU A 317 -33.60 -22.53 -3.47
CA GLU A 317 -34.75 -23.22 -4.05
C GLU A 317 -34.20 -24.48 -4.73
N GLU A 318 -34.64 -25.63 -4.24
CA GLU A 318 -34.27 -26.94 -4.78
C GLU A 318 -34.88 -27.02 -6.19
N GLU A 319 -34.05 -26.75 -7.19
CA GLU A 319 -34.29 -27.30 -8.52
C GLU A 319 -33.91 -28.78 -8.45
N ASP A 320 -34.94 -29.62 -8.51
CA ASP A 320 -34.86 -31.07 -8.67
C ASP A 320 -34.09 -31.39 -9.97
N ASP A 321 -32.80 -31.72 -9.85
CA ASP A 321 -32.07 -32.45 -10.88
C ASP A 321 -31.25 -33.57 -10.25
N ASP A 322 -31.77 -34.77 -10.50
CA ASP A 322 -31.18 -36.09 -10.34
C ASP A 322 -29.93 -36.20 -11.24
N ASP A 323 -28.75 -36.43 -10.67
CA ASP A 323 -27.75 -37.39 -11.18
C ASP A 323 -26.47 -37.35 -10.32
N GLY A 324 -26.13 -38.52 -9.77
CA GLY A 324 -24.99 -38.71 -8.87
C GLY A 324 -23.63 -38.49 -9.56
N ALA A 325 -22.79 -37.63 -8.95
CA ALA A 325 -21.37 -37.54 -9.27
C ALA A 325 -20.52 -37.58 -7.99
N SER A 326 -19.57 -38.52 -7.95
CA SER A 326 -18.61 -38.75 -6.88
C SER A 326 -17.64 -37.57 -6.71
N VAL A 327 -17.39 -37.17 -5.46
CA VAL A 327 -16.39 -36.16 -5.08
C VAL A 327 -14.98 -36.66 -5.43
N ALA A 328 -14.34 -36.05 -6.42
CA ALA A 328 -12.95 -36.29 -6.76
C ALA A 328 -12.02 -35.44 -5.87
N THR A 329 -11.08 -36.10 -5.19
CA THR A 329 -10.00 -35.44 -4.45
C THR A 329 -8.94 -34.95 -5.45
N THR A 330 -8.80 -33.64 -5.63
CA THR A 330 -7.79 -33.05 -6.52
C THR A 330 -6.43 -33.02 -5.81
N ALA A 331 -5.48 -33.82 -6.28
CA ALA A 331 -4.08 -33.75 -5.85
C ALA A 331 -3.29 -32.81 -6.78
N THR A 332 -2.75 -31.72 -6.24
CA THR A 332 -1.91 -30.77 -7.00
C THR A 332 -0.43 -31.05 -6.71
N THR A 333 0.35 -31.42 -7.74
CA THR A 333 1.80 -31.62 -7.63
C THR A 333 2.54 -30.36 -8.07
N VAL A 334 3.39 -29.80 -7.20
CA VAL A 334 4.25 -28.65 -7.51
C VAL A 334 5.70 -29.13 -7.66
N ARG A 335 6.32 -28.93 -8.83
CA ARG A 335 7.76 -29.16 -9.04
C ARG A 335 8.52 -27.84 -8.84
N ALA A 336 9.35 -27.77 -7.79
CA ALA A 336 10.26 -26.65 -7.60
C ALA A 336 11.52 -26.83 -8.47
N GLY A 337 11.84 -25.83 -9.30
CA GLY A 337 13.12 -25.74 -10.01
C GLY A 337 14.26 -25.37 -9.05
N ALA A 338 15.45 -25.88 -9.35
CA ALA A 338 16.65 -25.79 -8.51
C ALA A 338 17.14 -24.34 -8.31
N ALA A 339 16.66 -23.65 -7.29
CA ALA A 339 17.32 -22.49 -6.65
C ALA A 339 16.55 -21.89 -5.45
N LEU A 340 15.36 -22.40 -5.09
CA LEU A 340 14.59 -21.92 -3.94
C LEU A 340 14.48 -22.99 -2.88
N ASP A 341 14.61 -22.58 -1.62
CA ASP A 341 14.47 -23.43 -0.45
C ASP A 341 13.06 -24.07 -0.43
N SER A 342 12.99 -25.32 -0.87
CA SER A 342 11.76 -26.09 -1.09
C SER A 342 10.88 -26.15 0.16
N ALA A 343 11.47 -26.01 1.35
CA ALA A 343 10.73 -25.99 2.61
C ALA A 343 9.92 -24.70 2.79
N LEU A 344 10.49 -23.54 2.42
CA LEU A 344 9.83 -22.24 2.57
C LEU A 344 8.66 -22.07 1.58
N VAL A 345 8.82 -22.61 0.37
CA VAL A 345 7.76 -22.60 -0.65
C VAL A 345 6.61 -23.52 -0.23
N ALA A 346 6.92 -24.72 0.26
CA ALA A 346 5.92 -25.65 0.78
C ALA A 346 5.18 -25.07 2.00
N GLU A 347 5.89 -24.40 2.92
CA GLU A 347 5.28 -23.75 4.10
C GLU A 347 4.27 -22.67 3.68
N ARG A 348 4.67 -21.78 2.75
CA ARG A 348 3.78 -20.70 2.28
C ARG A 348 2.56 -21.23 1.54
N PHE A 349 2.74 -22.27 0.70
CA PHE A 349 1.64 -22.87 -0.05
C PHE A 349 0.65 -23.59 0.89
N LEU A 350 1.17 -24.31 1.89
CA LEU A 350 0.37 -24.98 2.90
C LEU A 350 -0.40 -24.00 3.79
N ARG A 351 0.18 -22.83 4.13
CA ARG A 351 -0.54 -21.79 4.90
C ARG A 351 -1.75 -21.25 4.14
N VAL A 352 -1.61 -20.97 2.86
CA VAL A 352 -2.72 -20.44 2.04
C VAL A 352 -3.78 -21.51 1.85
N ALA A 353 -3.39 -22.74 1.49
CA ALA A 353 -4.35 -23.82 1.27
C ALA A 353 -5.07 -24.28 2.56
N ALA A 354 -4.41 -24.28 3.71
CA ALA A 354 -5.03 -24.68 4.98
C ALA A 354 -5.99 -23.62 5.54
N LEU A 355 -5.81 -22.35 5.20
CA LEU A 355 -6.77 -21.28 5.54
C LEU A 355 -8.11 -21.47 4.81
N ASP A 356 -8.07 -21.95 3.56
CA ASP A 356 -9.27 -22.14 2.75
C ASP A 356 -9.97 -23.49 3.01
N ALA A 357 -9.22 -24.57 3.26
CA ALA A 357 -9.76 -25.93 3.31
C ALA A 357 -9.78 -26.59 4.71
N GLY A 358 -9.25 -25.93 5.75
CA GLY A 358 -9.15 -26.47 7.11
C GLY A 358 -8.03 -27.50 7.32
N GLU A 359 -7.67 -28.28 6.31
CA GLU A 359 -6.48 -29.14 6.25
C GLU A 359 -5.93 -29.20 4.82
N ALA A 360 -4.62 -29.02 4.65
CA ALA A 360 -3.94 -29.10 3.36
C ALA A 360 -2.76 -30.08 3.42
N ARG A 361 -2.53 -30.83 2.34
CA ARG A 361 -1.41 -31.76 2.19
C ARG A 361 -0.64 -31.46 0.90
N VAL A 362 0.68 -31.39 0.99
CA VAL A 362 1.56 -31.18 -0.17
C VAL A 362 2.60 -32.30 -0.21
N HIS A 363 2.76 -32.93 -1.36
CA HIS A 363 3.84 -33.87 -1.62
C HIS A 363 5.09 -33.10 -2.02
N VAL A 364 6.18 -33.27 -1.26
CA VAL A 364 7.48 -32.66 -1.56
C VAL A 364 8.40 -33.76 -2.06
N ALA A 365 8.81 -33.66 -3.33
CA ALA A 365 9.79 -34.56 -3.93
C ALA A 365 11.14 -33.83 -4.05
N GLY A 366 12.22 -34.44 -3.56
CA GLY A 366 13.55 -33.83 -3.57
C GLY A 366 14.69 -34.81 -3.29
N PRO A 367 15.96 -34.39 -3.49
CA PRO A 367 17.14 -35.26 -3.38
C PRO A 367 17.40 -35.82 -1.97
N TRP A 368 16.61 -35.41 -0.98
CA TRP A 368 16.72 -35.82 0.43
C TRP A 368 15.56 -36.73 0.88
N GLY A 369 14.67 -37.14 -0.03
CA GLY A 369 13.55 -38.06 0.23
C GLY A 369 12.20 -37.53 -0.25
N ASP A 370 11.29 -38.44 -0.60
CA ASP A 370 9.90 -38.15 -0.96
C ASP A 370 9.02 -38.25 0.30
N GLY A 371 8.17 -37.26 0.54
CA GLY A 371 7.28 -37.24 1.71
C GLY A 371 6.10 -36.30 1.58
N TRP A 372 5.04 -36.60 2.35
CA TRP A 372 3.87 -35.74 2.47
C TRP A 372 4.02 -34.82 3.69
N VAL A 373 3.72 -33.54 3.49
CA VAL A 373 3.64 -32.55 4.57
C VAL A 373 2.19 -32.09 4.67
N SER A 374 1.61 -32.20 5.86
CA SER A 374 0.24 -31.74 6.15
C SER A 374 0.23 -30.55 7.08
N ALA A 375 -0.62 -29.57 6.82
CA ALA A 375 -0.93 -28.47 7.72
C ALA A 375 -2.42 -28.46 8.04
N LYS A 376 -2.76 -28.35 9.32
CA LYS A 376 -4.14 -28.31 9.81
C LYS A 376 -4.38 -27.03 10.59
N CYS A 377 -5.46 -26.32 10.28
CA CYS A 377 -5.77 -25.07 10.95
C CYS A 377 -6.50 -25.38 12.27
N LEU A 378 -5.74 -25.46 13.37
CA LEU A 378 -6.31 -25.46 14.73
C LEU A 378 -6.29 -24.03 15.26
N HIS A 379 -7.34 -23.59 15.96
CA HIS A 379 -7.42 -22.24 16.53
C HIS A 379 -6.36 -22.06 17.64
N GLY A 380 -5.14 -21.67 17.24
CA GLY A 380 -3.93 -21.52 18.05
C GLY A 380 -2.66 -21.47 17.17
N PRO A 381 -1.46 -21.20 17.71
CA PRO A 381 -0.23 -21.17 16.91
C PRO A 381 0.00 -22.51 16.19
N LEU A 382 0.28 -22.44 14.89
CA LEU A 382 0.41 -23.57 13.97
C LEU A 382 1.45 -24.60 14.47
N ALA A 383 1.02 -25.84 14.71
CA ALA A 383 1.91 -26.97 14.92
C ALA A 383 2.15 -27.69 13.58
N LEU A 384 3.40 -27.79 13.14
CA LEU A 384 3.79 -28.62 12.00
C LEU A 384 3.81 -30.09 12.44
N GLY A 385 3.05 -30.95 11.74
CA GLY A 385 3.12 -32.39 11.93
C GLY A 385 4.41 -32.97 11.35
N ALA A 386 4.95 -34.02 11.97
CA ALA A 386 6.10 -34.74 11.43
C ALA A 386 5.72 -35.44 10.11
N ALA A 387 6.70 -35.60 9.21
CA ALA A 387 6.51 -36.33 7.96
C ALA A 387 6.08 -37.78 8.24
N GLU A 388 4.92 -38.17 7.73
CA GLU A 388 4.46 -39.56 7.81
C GLU A 388 5.15 -40.40 6.70
N PRO A 389 5.56 -41.64 7.00
CA PRO A 389 6.08 -42.53 5.96
C PRO A 389 4.99 -42.81 4.92
N PRO A 390 5.37 -43.05 3.66
CA PRO A 390 4.41 -43.35 2.60
C PRO A 390 3.57 -44.58 2.97
N PRO A 391 2.27 -44.62 2.62
CA PRO A 391 1.44 -45.79 2.86
C PRO A 391 2.04 -47.00 2.16
N ALA A 392 2.14 -48.12 2.88
CA ALA A 392 2.64 -49.37 2.34
C ALA A 392 1.73 -49.84 1.19
N GLY A 393 2.27 -49.81 -0.02
CA GLY A 393 1.71 -50.45 -1.21
C GLY A 393 2.41 -51.77 -1.47
#